data_AF-A0A950PBT2-F1
#
_entry.id   AF-A0A950PBT2-F1
#
_cell.length_a   1.000
_cell.length_b   1.000
_cell.length_c   1.000
_cell.angle_alpha   90.00
_cell.angle_beta   90.00
_cell.angle_gamma   90.00
#
_symmetry.space_group_name_H-M   'P 1'
#
loop_
_entity.id
_entity.type
_entity.pdbx_description
1 polymer ?
#
loop_
_entity_poly.entity_id
_entity_poly.type
_entity_poly.pdbx_seq_one_letter_code
_entity_poly.pdbx_strand_id
1 'polypeptide(L)'
;VQTLIVNWDYVGGSRGIYIIRPAQAPLGGGYIQYLYTLMMVLTVVSVGIARWIERSRLGLGFAAIRDDELAAEAGGVPTLRLKLIATALSGALMGMAGAPLPYYVTYLDPTSSFNLAYAVNSVAMPVIGGMTSWIGPIIGAVLLGTIQQLATVTISSALNLLIVGLLLILFVIIAPNGIMGLISARQRRRAAIIEAAVQQRQAA
;
A
#
# COMPACT_ATOMS: atom_id res chain seq x y z
N VAL A 1 -1.01 -7.47 -19.62
CA VAL A 1 -2.33 -6.87 -19.32
C VAL A 1 -2.60 -5.66 -20.22
N GLN A 2 -1.74 -4.64 -20.24
CA GLN A 2 -1.89 -3.46 -21.11
C GLN A 2 -2.14 -3.82 -22.58
N THR A 3 -1.35 -4.72 -23.18
CA THR A 3 -1.51 -5.14 -24.59
C THR A 3 -2.85 -5.81 -24.88
N LEU A 4 -3.42 -6.55 -23.91
CA LEU A 4 -4.73 -7.18 -24.05
C LEU A 4 -5.85 -6.15 -24.03
N ILE A 5 -5.74 -5.14 -23.17
CA ILE A 5 -6.77 -4.10 -23.01
C ILE A 5 -6.76 -3.13 -24.20
N VAL A 6 -5.58 -2.82 -24.72
CA VAL A 6 -5.43 -1.98 -25.93
C VAL A 6 -6.06 -2.66 -27.16
N ASN A 7 -6.00 -3.98 -27.24
CA ASN A 7 -6.60 -4.75 -28.35
C ASN A 7 -8.09 -5.09 -28.13
N TRP A 8 -8.68 -4.71 -27.00
CA TRP A 8 -10.04 -5.08 -26.67
C TRP A 8 -11.01 -3.94 -26.99
N ASP A 9 -11.78 -4.10 -28.07
CA ASP A 9 -12.71 -3.06 -28.58
C ASP A 9 -13.85 -2.70 -27.61
N TYR A 10 -14.31 -3.65 -26.78
CA TYR A 10 -15.40 -3.44 -25.82
C TYR A 10 -15.08 -2.40 -24.72
N VAL A 11 -13.80 -2.25 -24.38
CA VAL A 11 -13.33 -1.29 -23.36
C VAL A 11 -12.80 0.01 -23.98
N GLY A 12 -13.15 0.29 -25.23
CA GLY A 12 -12.73 1.50 -25.96
C GLY A 12 -11.37 1.37 -26.67
N GLY A 13 -10.76 0.18 -26.66
CA GLY A 13 -9.48 -0.10 -27.32
C GLY A 13 -8.37 0.87 -26.91
N SER A 14 -7.53 1.30 -27.86
CA SER A 14 -6.48 2.29 -27.61
C SER A 14 -7.00 3.73 -27.37
N ARG A 15 -8.29 4.00 -27.59
CA ARG A 15 -8.89 5.33 -27.49
C ARG A 15 -9.36 5.68 -26.09
N GLY A 16 -9.43 4.68 -25.20
CA GLY A 16 -9.89 4.89 -23.84
C GLY A 16 -11.40 5.12 -23.73
N ILE A 17 -11.89 5.24 -22.49
CA ILE A 17 -13.29 5.52 -22.18
C ILE A 17 -13.41 6.83 -21.42
N TYR A 18 -14.37 7.65 -21.82
CA TYR A 18 -14.83 8.82 -21.06
C TYR A 18 -15.92 8.38 -20.11
N ILE A 19 -15.72 8.66 -18.82
CA ILE A 19 -16.74 8.40 -17.80
C ILE A 19 -17.45 9.71 -17.54
N ILE A 20 -18.73 9.75 -17.94
CA ILE A 20 -19.59 10.90 -17.69
C ILE A 20 -19.76 11.03 -16.18
N ARG A 21 -19.29 12.16 -15.65
CA ARG A 21 -19.39 12.50 -14.22
C ARG A 21 -20.88 12.66 -13.90
N PRO A 22 -21.47 11.91 -12.97
CA PRO A 22 -22.83 12.17 -12.54
C PRO A 22 -22.91 13.57 -11.92
N ALA A 23 -23.85 14.39 -12.40
CA ALA A 23 -23.97 15.81 -12.03
C ALA A 23 -24.31 16.04 -10.54
N GLN A 24 -24.69 15.00 -9.82
CA GLN A 24 -25.12 15.07 -8.42
C GLN A 24 -24.55 13.88 -7.65
N ALA A 25 -23.89 14.15 -6.52
CA ALA A 25 -23.42 13.11 -5.63
C ALA A 25 -24.63 12.43 -4.95
N PRO A 26 -24.73 11.09 -4.93
CA PRO A 26 -25.87 10.37 -4.33
C PRO A 26 -26.11 10.68 -2.84
N LEU A 27 -25.09 11.17 -2.13
CA LEU A 27 -25.11 11.42 -0.69
C LEU A 27 -25.02 12.91 -0.30
N GLY A 28 -25.20 13.83 -1.25
CA GLY A 28 -25.11 15.28 -1.01
C GLY A 28 -23.67 15.79 -0.84
N GLY A 29 -23.45 17.06 -1.20
CA GLY A 29 -22.13 17.70 -1.24
C GLY A 29 -21.49 17.71 -2.63
N GLY A 30 -20.28 18.29 -2.74
CA GLY A 30 -19.53 18.33 -3.99
C GLY A 30 -19.02 16.95 -4.41
N TYR A 31 -18.97 16.68 -5.72
CA TYR A 31 -18.53 15.39 -6.28
C TYR A 31 -17.16 14.92 -5.77
N ILE A 32 -16.22 15.86 -5.59
CA ILE A 32 -14.87 15.59 -5.05
C ILE A 32 -14.94 15.13 -3.58
N GLN A 33 -15.84 15.73 -2.78
CA GLN A 33 -16.01 15.34 -1.38
C GLN A 33 -16.60 13.93 -1.27
N TYR A 34 -17.55 13.59 -2.14
CA TYR A 34 -18.09 12.23 -2.23
C TYR A 34 -17.01 11.20 -2.56
N LEU A 35 -16.18 11.45 -3.58
CA LEU A 35 -15.08 10.56 -3.93
C LEU A 35 -14.07 10.41 -2.79
N TYR A 36 -13.74 11.52 -2.12
CA TYR A 36 -12.85 11.49 -0.96
C TYR A 36 -13.43 10.65 0.19
N THR A 37 -14.70 10.85 0.54
CA THR A 37 -15.38 10.06 1.58
C THR A 37 -15.44 8.59 1.20
N LEU A 38 -15.71 8.26 -0.07
CA LEU A 38 -15.74 6.88 -0.55
C LEU A 38 -14.36 6.22 -0.46
N MET A 39 -13.29 6.89 -0.88
CA MET A 39 -11.91 6.39 -0.75
C MET A 39 -11.48 6.25 0.72
N MET A 40 -11.92 7.16 1.60
CA MET A 40 -11.68 7.07 3.03
C MET A 40 -12.37 5.82 3.62
N VAL A 41 -13.65 5.59 3.28
CA VAL A 41 -14.39 4.40 3.73
C VAL A 41 -13.70 3.12 3.23
N LEU A 42 -13.31 3.05 1.96
CA LEU A 42 -12.59 1.90 1.40
C LEU A 42 -11.25 1.65 2.11
N THR A 43 -10.55 2.72 2.51
CA THR A 43 -9.31 2.62 3.27
C THR A 43 -9.56 2.04 4.66
N VAL A 44 -10.57 2.56 5.38
CA VAL A 44 -10.96 2.06 6.71
C VAL A 44 -11.38 0.59 6.64
N VAL A 45 -12.17 0.21 5.63
CA VAL A 45 -12.59 -1.18 5.40
C VAL A 45 -11.38 -2.07 5.11
N SER A 46 -10.46 -1.63 4.25
CA SER A 46 -9.25 -2.39 3.90
C SER A 46 -8.33 -2.62 5.11
N VAL A 47 -8.13 -1.59 5.92
CA VAL A 47 -7.36 -1.68 7.18
C VAL A 47 -8.08 -2.58 8.19
N GLY A 48 -9.41 -2.49 8.28
CA GLY A 48 -10.23 -3.35 9.13
C GLY A 48 -10.11 -4.83 8.75
N ILE A 49 -10.21 -5.13 7.46
CA ILE A 49 -10.02 -6.49 6.91
C ILE A 49 -8.61 -6.99 7.22
N ALA A 50 -7.58 -6.18 6.94
CA ALA A 50 -6.18 -6.55 7.23
C ALA A 50 -5.98 -6.89 8.72
N ARG A 51 -6.54 -6.08 9.62
CA ARG A 51 -6.44 -6.29 11.07
C ARG A 51 -7.22 -7.52 11.55
N TRP A 52 -8.38 -7.79 10.95
CA TRP A 52 -9.16 -8.98 11.26
C TRP A 52 -8.40 -10.24 10.84
N ILE A 53 -7.76 -10.22 9.66
CA ILE A 53 -6.96 -11.33 9.15
C ILE A 53 -5.72 -11.58 10.00
N GLU A 54 -5.01 -10.52 10.39
CA GLU A 54 -3.84 -10.60 11.27
C GLU A 54 -4.15 -11.32 12.59
N ARG A 55 -5.32 -11.05 13.19
CA ARG A 55 -5.75 -11.69 14.44
C ARG A 55 -6.37 -13.08 14.25
N SER A 56 -6.68 -13.46 13.03
CA SER A 56 -7.33 -14.74 12.71
C SER A 56 -6.32 -15.89 12.56
N ARG A 57 -6.82 -17.12 12.45
CA ARG A 57 -5.99 -18.30 12.12
C ARG A 57 -5.26 -18.16 10.77
N LEU A 58 -5.79 -17.37 9.84
CA LEU A 58 -5.13 -17.11 8.56
C LEU A 58 -3.84 -16.31 8.75
N GLY A 59 -3.83 -15.32 9.64
CA GLY A 59 -2.64 -14.53 9.98
C GLY A 59 -1.51 -15.40 10.55
N LEU A 60 -1.84 -16.35 11.43
CA LEU A 60 -0.88 -17.33 11.94
C LEU A 60 -0.33 -18.22 10.84
N GLY A 61 -1.18 -18.68 9.92
CA GLY A 61 -0.75 -19.45 8.74
C GLY A 61 0.20 -18.66 7.84
N PHE A 62 -0.07 -17.37 7.62
CA PHE A 62 0.82 -16.49 6.86
C PHE A 62 2.15 -16.23 7.57
N ALA A 63 2.14 -16.09 8.90
CA ALA A 63 3.36 -15.95 9.68
C ALA A 63 4.24 -17.20 9.59
N ALA A 64 3.64 -18.39 9.71
CA ALA A 64 4.36 -19.67 9.57
C ALA A 64 5.00 -19.82 8.18
N ILE A 65 4.28 -19.48 7.10
CA ILE A 65 4.81 -19.51 5.73
C ILE A 65 5.93 -18.47 5.55
N ARG A 66 5.84 -17.31 6.22
CA ARG A 66 6.86 -16.25 6.14
C ARG A 66 8.17 -16.66 6.79
N ASP A 67 8.12 -17.44 7.86
CA ASP A 67 9.31 -17.85 8.62
C ASP A 67 10.04 -18.99 7.90
N ASP A 68 9.34 -20.10 7.61
CA ASP A 68 9.87 -21.20 6.79
C ASP A 68 8.71 -21.98 6.15
N GLU A 69 8.61 -21.90 4.82
CA GLU A 69 7.58 -22.57 4.06
C GLU A 69 7.66 -24.10 4.15
N LEU A 70 8.88 -24.67 4.08
CA LEU A 70 9.09 -26.11 4.12
C LEU A 70 8.74 -26.66 5.51
N ALA A 71 9.11 -25.95 6.57
CA ALA A 71 8.76 -26.32 7.94
C ALA A 71 7.24 -26.21 8.19
N ALA A 72 6.58 -25.19 7.66
CA ALA A 72 5.14 -25.02 7.78
C ALA A 72 4.37 -26.16 7.10
N GLU A 73 4.83 -26.59 5.91
CA GLU A 73 4.22 -27.70 5.18
C GLU A 73 4.41 -29.04 5.90
N ALA A 74 5.61 -29.28 6.45
CA ALA A 74 5.87 -30.45 7.30
C ALA A 74 5.04 -30.46 8.58
N GLY A 75 4.69 -29.29 9.13
CA GLY A 75 3.80 -29.11 10.27
C GLY A 75 2.31 -29.25 9.96
N GLY A 76 1.93 -29.55 8.70
CA GLY A 76 0.54 -29.75 8.29
C GLY A 76 -0.22 -28.46 7.94
N VAL A 77 0.48 -27.33 7.78
CA VAL A 77 -0.12 -26.07 7.32
C VAL A 77 -0.33 -26.14 5.80
N PRO A 78 -1.56 -25.94 5.27
CA PRO A 78 -1.81 -26.01 3.84
C PRO A 78 -1.30 -24.77 3.10
N THR A 79 0.01 -24.73 2.82
CA THR A 79 0.73 -23.61 2.19
C THR A 79 0.09 -23.15 0.88
N LEU A 80 -0.28 -24.09 0.00
CA LEU A 80 -0.94 -23.81 -1.28
C LEU A 80 -2.26 -23.04 -1.10
N ARG A 81 -3.14 -23.49 -0.21
CA ARG A 81 -4.46 -22.87 0.00
C ARG A 81 -4.30 -21.46 0.58
N LEU A 82 -3.38 -21.30 1.53
CA LEU A 82 -3.06 -20.00 2.12
C LEU A 82 -2.54 -19.02 1.07
N LYS A 83 -1.60 -19.44 0.19
CA LYS A 83 -1.10 -18.58 -0.90
C LYS A 83 -2.19 -18.15 -1.88
N LEU A 84 -3.12 -19.04 -2.23
CA LEU A 84 -4.25 -18.72 -3.09
C LEU A 84 -5.17 -17.68 -2.43
N ILE A 85 -5.50 -17.86 -1.15
CA ILE A 85 -6.30 -16.90 -0.39
C ILE A 85 -5.59 -15.54 -0.30
N ALA A 86 -4.28 -15.53 -0.03
CA ALA A 86 -3.49 -14.30 0.04
C ALA A 86 -3.51 -13.54 -1.29
N THR A 87 -3.38 -14.25 -2.41
CA THR A 87 -3.41 -13.66 -3.75
C THR A 87 -4.79 -13.10 -4.09
N ALA A 88 -5.86 -13.88 -3.84
CA ALA A 88 -7.23 -13.47 -4.11
C ALA A 88 -7.62 -12.24 -3.26
N LEU A 89 -7.28 -12.24 -1.98
CA LEU A 89 -7.53 -11.12 -1.08
C LEU A 89 -6.76 -9.86 -1.50
N SER A 90 -5.47 -10.00 -1.82
CA SER A 90 -4.65 -8.87 -2.27
C SER A 90 -5.20 -8.27 -3.55
N GLY A 91 -5.60 -9.12 -4.51
CA GLY A 91 -6.25 -8.70 -5.75
C GLY A 91 -7.58 -8.00 -5.51
N ALA A 92 -8.42 -8.51 -4.60
CA ALA A 92 -9.69 -7.87 -4.25
C ALA A 92 -9.50 -6.49 -3.63
N LEU A 93 -8.55 -6.34 -2.68
CA LEU A 93 -8.23 -5.06 -2.06
C LEU A 93 -7.67 -4.05 -3.08
N MET A 94 -6.75 -4.49 -3.94
CA MET A 94 -6.21 -3.63 -5.02
C MET A 94 -7.28 -3.22 -6.03
N GLY A 95 -8.16 -4.14 -6.41
CA GLY A 95 -9.29 -3.86 -7.30
C GLY A 95 -10.25 -2.83 -6.70
N MET A 96 -10.59 -2.97 -5.40
CA MET A 96 -11.40 -1.99 -4.69
C MET A 96 -10.72 -0.61 -4.63
N ALA A 97 -9.40 -0.55 -4.41
CA ALA A 97 -8.66 0.71 -4.39
C ALA A 97 -8.60 1.39 -5.77
N GLY A 98 -8.55 0.60 -6.85
CA GLY A 98 -8.51 1.11 -8.23
C GLY A 98 -9.88 1.53 -8.80
N ALA A 99 -10.99 0.97 -8.31
CA ALA A 99 -12.33 1.21 -8.84
C ALA A 99 -12.80 2.69 -8.82
N PRO A 100 -12.40 3.54 -7.85
CA PRO A 100 -12.75 4.97 -7.86
C PRO A 100 -11.91 5.84 -8.82
N LEU A 101 -10.73 5.37 -9.23
CA LEU A 101 -9.79 6.16 -10.05
C LEU A 101 -10.42 6.66 -11.38
N PRO A 102 -11.19 5.85 -12.12
CA PRO A 102 -11.84 6.29 -13.34
C PRO A 102 -12.83 7.45 -13.16
N TYR A 103 -13.51 7.49 -12.02
CA TYR A 103 -14.44 8.55 -11.66
C TYR A 103 -13.74 9.87 -11.30
N TYR A 104 -12.47 9.80 -10.89
CA TYR A 104 -11.65 10.97 -10.60
C TYR A 104 -11.02 11.55 -11.88
N VAL A 105 -10.39 10.70 -12.70
CA VAL A 105 -9.62 11.15 -13.88
C VAL A 105 -10.52 11.46 -15.08
N THR A 106 -11.77 10.99 -15.10
CA THR A 106 -12.82 11.26 -16.13
C THR A 106 -12.52 10.72 -17.53
N TYR A 107 -11.24 10.50 -17.84
CA TYR A 107 -10.76 9.87 -19.06
C TYR A 107 -9.73 8.80 -18.68
N LEU A 108 -9.95 7.58 -19.17
CA LEU A 108 -9.04 6.46 -18.97
C LEU A 108 -8.32 6.11 -20.26
N ASP A 109 -7.02 6.35 -20.29
CA ASP A 109 -6.12 5.81 -21.32
C ASP A 109 -5.49 4.51 -20.79
N PRO A 110 -5.53 3.38 -21.54
CA PRO A 110 -4.87 2.13 -21.16
C PRO A 110 -3.37 2.29 -20.85
N THR A 111 -2.69 3.21 -21.54
CA THR A 111 -1.25 3.44 -21.46
C THR A 111 -0.86 4.07 -20.13
N SER A 112 -1.65 5.03 -19.66
CA SER A 112 -1.43 5.68 -18.36
C SER A 112 -2.01 4.88 -17.20
N SER A 113 -3.13 4.18 -17.40
CA SER A 113 -3.86 3.50 -16.32
C SER A 113 -3.19 2.20 -15.85
N PHE A 114 -2.48 1.50 -16.75
CA PHE A 114 -1.74 0.27 -16.42
C PHE A 114 -0.24 0.50 -16.27
N ASN A 115 0.16 1.73 -15.93
CA ASN A 115 1.56 2.09 -15.79
C ASN A 115 2.22 1.33 -14.62
N LEU A 116 3.43 0.83 -14.86
CA LEU A 116 4.27 0.15 -13.87
C LEU A 116 4.45 0.98 -12.59
N ALA A 117 4.44 2.31 -12.69
CA ALA A 117 4.53 3.21 -11.55
C ALA A 117 3.46 2.93 -10.48
N TYR A 118 2.22 2.56 -10.85
CA TYR A 118 1.18 2.22 -9.87
C TYR A 118 1.51 0.95 -9.09
N ALA A 119 2.01 -0.08 -9.78
CA ALA A 119 2.44 -1.32 -9.15
C ALA A 119 3.64 -1.08 -8.21
N VAL A 120 4.65 -0.33 -8.68
CA VAL A 120 5.83 0.02 -7.86
C VAL A 120 5.42 0.83 -6.64
N ASN A 121 4.59 1.85 -6.79
CA ASN A 121 4.13 2.66 -5.66
C ASN A 121 3.31 1.86 -4.65
N SER A 122 2.45 0.94 -5.11
CA SER A 122 1.64 0.10 -4.24
C SER A 122 2.48 -0.82 -3.33
N VAL A 123 3.65 -1.25 -3.80
CA VAL A 123 4.60 -2.05 -3.02
C VAL A 123 5.56 -1.15 -2.22
N ALA A 124 5.94 0.00 -2.78
CA ALA A 124 6.86 0.93 -2.13
C ALA A 124 6.28 1.53 -0.84
N MET A 125 5.00 1.91 -0.82
CA MET A 125 4.34 2.47 0.37
C MET A 125 4.45 1.57 1.62
N PRO A 126 4.07 0.27 1.58
CA PRO A 126 4.23 -0.63 2.72
C PRO A 126 5.70 -0.95 3.03
N VAL A 127 6.60 -1.00 2.04
CA VAL A 127 8.04 -1.21 2.29
C VAL A 127 8.65 -0.03 3.04
N ILE A 128 8.35 1.20 2.60
CA ILE A 128 8.80 2.45 3.23
C ILE A 128 8.18 2.63 4.62
N GLY A 129 6.91 2.26 4.77
CA GLY A 129 6.20 2.31 6.04
C GLY A 129 6.67 1.28 7.07
N GLY A 130 7.05 0.09 6.59
CA GLY A 130 7.47 -1.07 7.37
C GLY A 130 6.41 -2.18 7.37
N MET A 131 6.83 -3.41 7.04
CA MET A 131 5.95 -4.59 6.90
C MET A 131 5.59 -5.28 8.23
N THR A 132 6.28 -4.93 9.31
CA THR A 132 6.17 -5.62 10.62
C THR A 132 5.04 -5.09 11.50
N SER A 133 4.42 -3.96 11.13
CA SER A 133 3.36 -3.33 11.92
C SER A 133 2.21 -2.86 11.03
N TRP A 134 0.98 -3.04 11.51
CA TRP A 134 -0.24 -2.62 10.83
C TRP A 134 -0.32 -1.11 10.54
N ILE A 135 0.35 -0.27 11.35
CA ILE A 135 0.44 1.19 11.14
C ILE A 135 1.46 1.56 10.05
N GLY A 136 2.45 0.69 9.81
CA GLY A 136 3.55 0.97 8.88
C GLY A 136 3.05 1.39 7.50
N PRO A 137 2.24 0.57 6.80
CA PRO A 137 1.72 0.91 5.47
C PRO A 137 0.94 2.22 5.41
N ILE A 138 0.20 2.58 6.47
CA ILE A 138 -0.57 3.83 6.52
C ILE A 138 0.38 5.03 6.57
N ILE A 139 1.39 4.99 7.44
CA ILE A 139 2.40 6.05 7.52
C ILE A 139 3.19 6.15 6.21
N GLY A 140 3.59 5.01 5.64
CA GLY A 140 4.31 4.96 4.37
C GLY A 140 3.49 5.55 3.21
N ALA A 141 2.19 5.26 3.16
CA ALA A 141 1.28 5.82 2.15
C ALA A 141 1.10 7.33 2.30
N VAL A 142 0.88 7.83 3.52
CA VAL A 142 0.72 9.28 3.77
C VAL A 142 2.01 10.02 3.43
N LEU A 143 3.16 9.49 3.84
CA LEU A 143 4.44 10.15 3.65
C LEU A 143 4.86 10.12 2.18
N LEU A 144 4.82 8.94 1.53
CA LEU A 144 5.17 8.83 0.12
C LEU A 144 4.17 9.63 -0.75
N GLY A 145 2.87 9.55 -0.43
CA GLY A 145 1.82 10.29 -1.13
C GLY A 145 2.01 11.81 -1.02
N THR A 146 2.30 12.34 0.18
CA THR A 146 2.57 13.78 0.35
C THR A 146 3.83 14.23 -0.39
N ILE A 147 4.90 13.43 -0.39
CA ILE A 147 6.11 13.73 -1.16
C ILE A 147 5.80 13.77 -2.66
N GLN A 148 5.07 12.77 -3.19
CA GLN A 148 4.69 12.73 -4.60
C GLN A 148 3.79 13.91 -4.97
N GLN A 149 2.83 14.27 -4.10
CA GLN A 149 1.94 15.41 -4.30
C GLN A 149 2.72 16.74 -4.32
N LEU A 150 3.62 16.95 -3.35
CA LEU A 150 4.45 18.15 -3.28
C LEU A 150 5.35 18.27 -4.50
N ALA A 151 5.99 17.17 -4.90
CA ALA A 151 6.81 17.14 -6.10
C ALA A 151 5.97 17.50 -7.33
N THR A 152 4.75 16.96 -7.46
CA THR A 152 3.79 17.28 -8.54
C THR A 152 3.41 18.75 -8.58
N VAL A 153 3.18 19.40 -7.42
CA VAL A 153 2.68 20.78 -7.33
C VAL A 153 3.78 21.83 -7.48
N THR A 154 5.03 21.53 -7.12
CA THR A 154 6.11 22.54 -7.08
C THR A 154 6.97 22.68 -8.34
N ILE A 155 7.00 21.70 -9.26
CA ILE A 155 7.92 21.71 -10.43
C ILE A 155 7.28 21.21 -11.74
N SER A 156 7.54 21.94 -12.84
CA SER A 156 7.18 21.59 -14.22
C SER A 156 7.47 20.12 -14.59
N SER A 157 6.57 19.52 -15.39
CA SER A 157 6.39 18.08 -15.62
C SER A 157 7.64 17.25 -15.96
N ALA A 158 8.71 17.83 -16.52
CA ALA A 158 9.90 17.09 -16.93
C ALA A 158 10.92 16.84 -15.80
N LEU A 159 11.13 17.82 -14.90
CA LEU A 159 12.05 17.68 -13.76
C LEU A 159 11.41 16.92 -12.58
N ASN A 160 10.08 16.78 -12.62
CA ASN A 160 9.28 16.10 -11.62
C ASN A 160 9.69 14.64 -11.42
N LEU A 161 9.75 13.88 -12.53
CA LEU A 161 10.08 12.45 -12.51
C LEU A 161 11.48 12.19 -11.95
N LEU A 162 12.44 13.06 -12.25
CA LEU A 162 13.82 12.93 -11.77
C LEU A 162 13.91 13.21 -10.27
N ILE A 163 13.24 14.27 -9.79
CA ILE A 163 13.23 14.62 -8.36
C ILE A 163 12.45 13.59 -7.54
N VAL A 164 11.30 13.11 -8.03
CA VAL A 164 10.53 12.03 -7.39
C VAL A 164 11.36 10.76 -7.30
N GLY A 165 12.00 10.34 -8.41
CA GLY A 165 12.89 9.18 -8.42
C GLY A 165 14.05 9.32 -7.43
N LEU A 166 14.68 10.50 -7.38
CA LEU A 166 15.80 10.76 -6.49
C LEU A 166 15.39 10.83 -5.00
N LEU A 167 14.22 11.42 -4.70
CA LEU A 167 13.63 11.40 -3.35
C LEU A 167 13.27 9.98 -2.93
N LEU A 168 12.72 9.16 -3.82
CA LEU A 168 12.37 7.77 -3.56
C LEU A 168 13.64 6.95 -3.27
N ILE A 169 14.69 7.10 -4.08
CA ILE A 169 16.01 6.49 -3.85
C ILE A 169 16.59 6.93 -2.50
N LEU A 170 16.55 8.23 -2.20
CA LEU A 170 17.04 8.76 -0.93
C LEU A 170 16.25 8.20 0.26
N PHE A 171 14.93 8.05 0.11
CA PHE A 171 14.07 7.48 1.15
C PHE A 171 14.36 5.99 1.39
N VAL A 172 14.55 5.23 0.31
CA VAL A 172 14.93 3.81 0.36
C VAL A 172 16.30 3.63 1.01
N ILE A 173 17.25 4.54 0.73
CA ILE A 173 18.59 4.53 1.34
C ILE A 173 18.54 4.87 2.83
N ILE A 174 17.73 5.85 3.23
CA ILE A 174 17.66 6.32 4.63
C ILE A 174 16.85 5.37 5.52
N ALA A 175 15.82 4.69 4.98
CA ALA A 175 14.93 3.82 5.74
C ALA A 175 14.71 2.44 5.08
N PRO A 176 15.75 1.60 4.94
CA PRO A 176 15.66 0.30 4.25
C PRO A 176 14.78 -0.74 4.98
N ASN A 177 14.56 -0.58 6.29
CA ASN A 177 13.63 -1.40 7.09
C ASN A 177 12.27 -0.70 7.33
N GLY A 178 12.02 0.39 6.62
CA GLY A 178 10.88 1.29 6.83
C GLY A 178 10.98 2.13 8.10
N ILE A 179 10.12 3.14 8.19
CA ILE A 179 10.09 4.10 9.31
C ILE A 179 9.78 3.39 10.64
N MET A 180 8.88 2.40 10.62
CA MET A 180 8.57 1.59 11.79
C MET A 180 9.73 0.65 12.20
N GLY A 181 10.58 0.23 11.28
CA GLY A 181 11.80 -0.53 11.58
C GLY A 181 12.82 0.30 12.38
N LEU A 182 12.96 1.59 12.04
CA LEU A 182 13.82 2.52 12.77
C LEU A 182 13.30 2.85 14.18
N ILE A 183 11.98 2.99 14.32
CA ILE A 183 11.33 3.27 15.62
C ILE A 183 11.42 2.06 16.56
N SER A 184 11.14 0.86 16.05
CA SER A 184 11.22 -0.38 16.83
C SER A 184 12.67 -0.75 17.22
N ALA A 185 13.65 -0.50 16.35
CA ALA A 185 15.07 -0.65 16.70
C ALA A 185 15.52 0.33 17.80
N ARG A 186 15.04 1.58 17.77
CA ARG A 186 15.29 2.58 18.84
C ARG A 186 14.60 2.22 20.15
N GLN A 187 13.39 1.68 20.09
CA GLN A 187 12.65 1.24 21.29
C GLN A 187 13.29 0.00 21.93
N ARG A 188 13.74 -0.99 21.15
CA ARG A 188 14.50 -2.14 21.67
C ARG A 188 15.83 -1.73 22.30
N ARG A 189 16.56 -0.79 21.68
CA ARG A 189 17.78 -0.22 22.28
C ARG A 189 17.49 0.55 23.58
N ARG A 190 16.40 1.33 23.64
CA ARG A 190 16.01 2.03 24.88
C ARG A 190 15.57 1.07 25.98
N ALA A 191 14.80 0.03 25.65
CA ALA A 191 14.40 -1.00 26.59
C ALA A 191 15.61 -1.74 27.16
N ALA A 192 16.57 -2.13 26.30
CA ALA A 192 17.81 -2.77 26.73
C ALA A 192 18.68 -1.87 27.64
N ILE A 193 18.72 -0.55 27.38
CA ILE A 193 19.44 0.41 28.24
C ILE A 193 18.76 0.59 29.60
N ILE A 194 17.42 0.60 29.64
CA ILE A 194 16.65 0.71 30.88
C ILE A 194 16.80 -0.58 31.71
N GLU A 195 16.72 -1.76 31.08
CA GLU A 195 16.95 -3.05 31.75
C GLU A 195 18.37 -3.15 32.31
N ALA A 196 19.38 -2.73 31.55
CA ALA A 196 20.77 -2.67 32.03
C ALA A 196 20.93 -1.70 33.22
N ALA A 197 20.26 -0.54 33.19
CA ALA A 197 20.29 0.43 34.29
C ALA A 197 19.55 -0.06 35.55
N VAL A 198 18.50 -0.87 35.39
CA VAL A 198 17.75 -1.49 36.50
C VAL A 198 18.57 -2.62 37.14
N GLN A 199 19.23 -3.47 36.35
CA GLN A 199 20.12 -4.52 36.89
C GLN A 199 21.32 -3.93 37.65
N GLN A 200 21.90 -2.84 37.15
CA GLN A 200 23.05 -2.19 37.78
C GLN A 200 22.68 -1.51 39.13
N ARG A 201 21.42 -1.10 39.30
CA ARG A 201 20.89 -0.58 40.58
C ARG A 201 20.52 -1.66 41.60
N GLN A 202 20.24 -2.89 41.17
CA GLN A 202 19.96 -4.02 42.06
C GLN A 202 21.24 -4.72 42.55
N ALA A 203 22.37 -4.45 41.92
CA ALA A 203 23.68 -5.00 42.26
C ALA A 203 24.54 -4.06 43.14
N ALA A 204 24.02 -2.90 43.53
CA ALA A 204 24.66 -1.90 44.41
C ALA A 204 23.87 -1.77 45.71
#